data_AF-A0A534VQV1-F1
#
_entry.id   AF-A0A534VQV1-F1
#
_cell.length_a   1.000
_cell.length_b   1.000
_cell.length_c   1.000
_cell.angle_alpha   90.00
_cell.angle_beta   90.00
_cell.angle_gamma   90.00
#
_symmetry.space_group_name_H-M   'P 1'
#
loop_
_entity.id
_entity.type
_entity.pdbx_description
1 polymer ?
#
loop_
_entity_poly.entity_id
_entity_poly.type
_entity_poly.pdbx_seq_one_letter_code
_entity_poly.pdbx_strand_id
1 'polypeptide(L)'
;TVVLPALGLLALSIALLATVRSAPALATAGLLFGTAQGFVYPTLNAFTIDLAEPGQLGRTQTLYNGAFNLGTTAGSMALGLVAHTFGHRVMFLVAAGMAAVALAIFGFGGRRVSPERPTPAPSV
;
A
#
# COMPACT_ATOMS: atom_id res chain seq x y z
N THR A 1 9.91 9.20 4.89
CA THR A 1 9.89 9.72 3.49
C THR A 1 9.95 8.65 2.40
N VAL A 2 10.04 7.35 2.73
CA VAL A 2 10.08 6.26 1.72
C VAL A 2 8.70 5.72 1.32
N VAL A 3 7.65 6.02 2.11
CA VAL A 3 6.27 5.54 1.87
C VAL A 3 5.68 6.12 0.57
N LEU A 4 5.84 7.42 0.32
CA LEU A 4 5.30 8.08 -0.88
C LEU A 4 5.82 7.50 -2.19
N PRO A 5 7.14 7.35 -2.41
CA PRO A 5 7.65 6.75 -3.65
C PRO A 5 7.25 5.28 -3.79
N ALA A 6 7.15 4.52 -2.70
CA ALA A 6 6.68 3.14 -2.74
C ALA A 6 5.20 3.03 -3.19
N LEU A 7 4.33 3.89 -2.65
CA LEU A 7 2.92 3.97 -3.05
C LEU A 7 2.76 4.47 -4.50
N GLY A 8 3.60 5.44 -4.92
CA GLY A 8 3.62 5.93 -6.29
C GLY A 8 4.02 4.84 -7.29
N LEU A 9 5.05 4.07 -6.96
CA LEU A 9 5.48 2.93 -7.76
C LEU A 9 4.37 1.87 -7.83
N LEU A 10 3.71 1.56 -6.72
CA LEU A 10 2.59 0.61 -6.68
C LEU A 10 1.44 1.04 -7.61
N ALA A 11 1.01 2.30 -7.52
CA ALA A 11 -0.06 2.84 -8.35
C ALA A 11 0.30 2.78 -9.85
N LEU A 12 1.54 3.15 -10.19
CA LEU A 12 2.05 3.08 -11.56
C LEU A 12 2.08 1.64 -12.08
N SER A 13 2.55 0.69 -11.28
CA SER A 13 2.56 -0.73 -11.64
C SER A 13 1.16 -1.25 -11.96
N ILE A 14 0.18 -0.97 -11.09
CA ILE A 14 -1.21 -1.42 -11.29
C ILE A 14 -1.83 -0.78 -12.54
N ALA A 15 -1.54 0.52 -12.78
CA ALA A 15 -1.97 1.20 -14.00
C ALA A 15 -1.36 0.56 -15.25
N LEU A 16 -0.09 0.14 -15.18
CA LEU A 16 0.59 -0.57 -16.27
C LEU A 16 -0.12 -1.89 -16.59
N LEU A 17 -0.50 -2.68 -15.56
CA LEU A 17 -1.26 -3.93 -15.74
C LEU A 17 -2.58 -3.72 -16.51
N ALA A 18 -3.23 -2.56 -16.35
CA ALA A 18 -4.48 -2.25 -17.08
C ALA A 18 -4.30 -2.08 -18.60
N THR A 19 -3.06 -1.87 -19.06
CA THR A 19 -2.72 -1.63 -20.47
C THR A 19 -2.12 -2.84 -21.18
N VAL A 20 -1.75 -3.87 -20.42
CA VAL A 20 -1.11 -5.09 -20.92
C VAL A 20 -2.07 -5.90 -21.80
N ARG A 21 -1.58 -6.33 -22.97
CA ARG A 21 -2.29 -7.23 -23.90
C ARG A 21 -1.50 -8.47 -24.30
N SER A 22 -0.32 -8.68 -23.74
CA SER A 22 0.58 -9.78 -24.11
C SER A 22 1.15 -10.47 -22.86
N ALA A 23 1.34 -11.78 -22.93
CA ALA A 23 1.88 -12.60 -21.83
C ALA A 23 3.23 -12.09 -21.27
N PRO A 24 4.23 -11.70 -22.08
CA PRO A 24 5.48 -11.15 -21.53
C PRO A 24 5.31 -9.77 -20.88
N ALA A 25 4.38 -8.95 -21.38
CA ALA A 25 4.04 -7.67 -20.73
C ALA A 25 3.31 -7.89 -19.41
N LEU A 26 2.55 -8.99 -19.26
CA LEU A 26 1.92 -9.37 -17.99
C LEU A 26 2.95 -9.84 -16.97
N ALA A 27 3.94 -10.64 -17.39
CA ALA A 27 5.00 -11.11 -16.51
C ALA A 27 5.86 -9.95 -15.98
N THR A 28 6.24 -9.02 -16.85
CA THR A 28 7.01 -7.82 -16.45
C THR A 28 6.22 -6.89 -15.54
N ALA A 29 4.95 -6.64 -15.84
CA ALA A 29 4.08 -5.84 -14.99
C ALA A 29 3.82 -6.52 -13.63
N GLY A 30 3.63 -7.84 -13.61
CA GLY A 30 3.47 -8.64 -12.40
C GLY A 30 4.71 -8.63 -11.51
N LEU A 31 5.91 -8.73 -12.11
CA LEU A 31 7.17 -8.58 -11.37
C LEU A 31 7.27 -7.19 -10.75
N LEU A 32 6.99 -6.14 -11.51
CA LEU A 32 7.04 -4.75 -11.01
C LEU A 32 6.03 -4.52 -9.88
N PHE A 33 4.82 -5.07 -10.02
CA PHE A 33 3.81 -5.04 -8.97
C PHE A 33 4.27 -5.79 -7.72
N GLY A 34 4.81 -7.00 -7.86
CA GLY A 34 5.35 -7.77 -6.74
C GLY A 34 6.48 -7.06 -6.01
N THR A 35 7.42 -6.45 -6.76
CA THR A 35 8.48 -5.62 -6.19
C THR A 35 7.91 -4.42 -5.43
N ALA A 36 6.96 -3.69 -6.02
CA ALA A 36 6.33 -2.56 -5.36
C ALA A 36 5.60 -2.98 -4.07
N GLN A 37 4.86 -4.08 -4.10
CA GLN A 37 4.13 -4.62 -2.94
C GLN A 37 5.10 -5.05 -1.83
N GLY A 38 6.24 -5.64 -2.20
CA GLY A 38 7.33 -6.01 -1.29
C GLY A 38 8.00 -4.81 -0.59
N PHE A 39 7.98 -3.62 -1.20
CA PHE A 39 8.44 -2.40 -0.53
C PHE A 39 7.34 -1.75 0.32
N VAL A 40 6.10 -1.72 -0.16
CA VAL A 40 4.99 -1.05 0.52
C VAL A 40 4.69 -1.70 1.87
N TYR A 41 4.64 -3.02 1.95
CA TYR A 41 4.29 -3.74 3.18
C TYR A 41 5.24 -3.46 4.37
N PRO A 42 6.58 -3.65 4.25
CA PRO A 42 7.51 -3.35 5.34
C PRO A 42 7.61 -1.85 5.62
N THR A 43 7.50 -0.99 4.61
CA THR A 43 7.60 0.47 4.83
C THR A 43 6.39 1.00 5.61
N LEU A 44 5.17 0.53 5.30
CA LEU A 44 3.97 0.88 6.04
C LEU A 44 3.96 0.27 7.44
N ASN A 45 4.43 -0.97 7.59
CA ASN A 45 4.55 -1.61 8.89
C ASN A 45 5.52 -0.85 9.80
N ALA A 46 6.72 -0.50 9.29
CA ALA A 46 7.68 0.34 10.00
C ALA A 46 7.09 1.71 10.39
N PHE A 47 6.41 2.39 9.46
CA PHE A 47 5.73 3.65 9.75
C PHE A 47 4.67 3.51 10.87
N THR A 48 3.92 2.42 10.85
CA THR A 48 2.87 2.14 11.86
C THR A 48 3.49 1.83 13.22
N ILE A 49 4.64 1.15 13.25
CA ILE A 49 5.43 0.89 14.46
C ILE A 49 6.02 2.19 15.01
N ASP A 50 6.56 3.08 14.17
CA ASP A 50 7.12 4.37 14.58
C ASP A 50 6.06 5.28 15.24
N LEU A 51 4.78 5.09 14.90
CA LEU A 51 3.65 5.81 15.49
C LEU A 51 3.10 5.13 16.77
N ALA A 52 3.54 3.91 17.09
CA ALA A 52 3.00 3.16 18.22
C ALA A 52 3.53 3.70 19.55
N GLU A 53 2.63 3.87 20.52
CA GLU A 53 3.04 4.21 21.88
C GLU A 53 3.85 3.05 22.51
N PRO A 54 4.82 3.36 23.40
CA PRO A 54 5.58 2.34 24.12
C PRO A 54 4.63 1.36 24.83
N GLY A 55 4.78 0.06 24.57
CA GLY A 55 3.91 -1.00 25.14
C GLY A 55 2.63 -1.29 24.35
N GLN A 56 2.28 -0.50 23.34
CA GLN A 56 1.10 -0.73 22.47
C GLN A 56 1.44 -1.33 21.10
N LEU A 57 2.68 -1.78 20.91
CA LEU A 57 3.15 -2.40 19.66
C LEU A 57 2.27 -3.57 19.22
N GLY A 58 1.89 -4.45 20.16
CA GLY A 58 1.01 -5.58 19.88
C GLY A 58 -0.35 -5.13 19.34
N ARG A 59 -1.00 -4.16 20.00
CA ARG A 59 -2.29 -3.60 19.56
C ARG A 59 -2.19 -2.95 18.18
N THR A 60 -1.13 -2.18 17.96
CA THR A 60 -0.87 -1.48 16.69
C THR A 60 -0.66 -2.46 15.55
N GLN A 61 0.14 -3.52 15.77
CA GLN A 61 0.33 -4.59 14.79
C GLN A 61 -0.96 -5.39 14.54
N THR A 62 -1.76 -5.68 15.57
CA THR A 62 -3.05 -6.36 15.38
C THR A 62 -4.01 -5.52 14.53
N LEU A 63 -4.10 -4.21 14.79
CA LEU A 63 -4.94 -3.31 14.00
C LEU A 63 -4.45 -3.20 12.55
N TYR A 64 -3.13 -3.07 12.35
CA TYR A 64 -2.53 -3.04 11.01
C TYR A 64 -2.83 -4.32 10.22
N ASN A 65 -2.54 -5.49 10.79
CA ASN A 65 -2.79 -6.77 10.13
C ASN A 65 -4.30 -7.03 9.94
N GLY A 66 -5.13 -6.65 10.92
CA GLY A 66 -6.59 -6.77 10.82
C GLY A 66 -7.15 -5.94 9.67
N ALA A 67 -6.75 -4.67 9.57
CA ALA A 67 -7.13 -3.80 8.47
C ALA A 67 -6.60 -4.30 7.12
N PHE A 68 -5.35 -4.77 7.07
CA PHE A 68 -4.76 -5.32 5.85
C PHE A 68 -5.51 -6.55 5.33
N ASN A 69 -5.80 -7.50 6.22
CA ASN A 69 -6.55 -8.70 5.88
C ASN A 69 -7.98 -8.36 5.43
N LEU A 70 -8.67 -7.48 6.17
CA LEU A 70 -10.00 -7.01 5.77
C LEU A 70 -9.99 -6.34 4.40
N GLY A 71 -9.04 -5.44 4.14
CA GLY A 71 -8.89 -4.79 2.85
C GLY A 71 -8.59 -5.77 1.72
N THR A 72 -7.75 -6.78 1.98
CA THR A 72 -7.42 -7.83 0.99
C THR A 72 -8.63 -8.71 0.68
N THR A 73 -9.37 -9.15 1.71
CA THR A 73 -10.58 -9.98 1.53
C THR A 73 -11.70 -9.19 0.84
N ALA A 74 -12.04 -8.01 1.34
CA ALA A 74 -13.09 -7.19 0.75
C ALA A 74 -12.73 -6.73 -0.67
N GLY A 75 -11.47 -6.32 -0.87
CA GLY A 75 -10.95 -5.88 -2.16
C GLY A 75 -10.93 -6.99 -3.20
N SER A 76 -10.49 -8.20 -2.84
CA SER A 76 -10.49 -9.35 -3.76
C SER A 76 -11.90 -9.76 -4.19
N MET A 77 -12.88 -9.74 -3.27
CA MET A 77 -14.28 -9.99 -3.62
C MET A 77 -14.85 -8.89 -4.52
N ALA A 78 -14.66 -7.61 -4.17
CA ALA A 78 -15.18 -6.50 -4.95
C ALA A 78 -14.55 -6.42 -6.35
N LEU A 79 -13.22 -6.50 -6.44
CA LEU A 79 -12.49 -6.50 -7.71
C LEU A 79 -12.80 -7.75 -8.53
N GLY A 80 -12.99 -8.91 -7.90
CA GLY A 80 -13.43 -10.12 -8.58
C GLY A 80 -14.80 -9.96 -9.25
N LEU A 81 -15.75 -9.33 -8.57
CA LEU A 81 -17.06 -9.01 -9.15
C LEU A 81 -16.95 -8.02 -10.33
N VAL A 82 -16.11 -6.99 -10.18
CA VAL A 82 -15.82 -6.03 -11.26
C VAL A 82 -15.17 -6.73 -12.46
N ALA A 83 -14.25 -7.67 -12.23
CA ALA A 83 -13.62 -8.44 -13.29
C ALA A 83 -14.63 -9.32 -14.04
N HIS A 84 -15.56 -9.95 -13.31
CA HIS A 84 -16.60 -10.79 -13.90
C HIS A 84 -17.61 -9.99 -14.73
N THR A 85 -17.96 -8.77 -14.30
CA THR A 85 -19.02 -7.96 -14.92
C THR A 85 -18.51 -7.02 -16.01
N PHE A 86 -17.37 -6.36 -15.79
CA PHE A 86 -16.82 -5.33 -16.69
C PHE A 86 -15.50 -5.76 -17.36
N GLY A 87 -15.00 -6.94 -17.01
CA GLY A 87 -13.75 -7.49 -17.53
C GLY A 87 -12.52 -7.02 -16.75
N HIS A 88 -11.41 -7.75 -16.96
CA HIS A 88 -10.13 -7.55 -16.28
C HIS A 88 -9.56 -6.12 -16.43
N ARG A 89 -9.81 -5.47 -17.57
CA ARG A 89 -9.29 -4.13 -17.84
C ARG A 89 -9.87 -3.08 -16.88
N VAL A 90 -11.18 -3.13 -16.64
CA VAL A 90 -11.86 -2.22 -15.71
C VAL A 90 -11.46 -2.54 -14.27
N MET A 91 -11.31 -3.82 -13.92
CA MET A 91 -10.78 -4.23 -12.62
C MET A 91 -9.41 -3.59 -12.32
N PHE A 92 -8.47 -3.66 -13.26
CA PHE A 92 -7.14 -3.05 -13.05
C PHE A 92 -7.19 -1.53 -12.96
N LEU A 93 -8.06 -0.86 -13.72
CA LEU A 93 -8.26 0.59 -13.60
C LEU A 93 -8.84 0.99 -12.24
N VAL A 94 -9.83 0.24 -11.74
CA VAL A 94 -10.40 0.47 -10.40
C VAL A 94 -9.32 0.26 -9.32
N ALA A 95 -8.53 -0.81 -9.42
CA ALA A 95 -7.42 -1.06 -8.50
C ALA A 95 -6.35 0.06 -8.55
N ALA A 96 -6.01 0.55 -9.75
CA ALA A 96 -5.09 1.67 -9.91
C ALA A 96 -5.65 2.96 -9.28
N GLY A 97 -6.96 3.20 -9.46
CA GLY A 97 -7.67 4.31 -8.81
C GLY A 97 -7.63 4.24 -7.29
N MET A 98 -7.86 3.05 -6.71
CA MET A 98 -7.75 2.84 -5.26
C MET A 98 -6.33 3.12 -4.75
N ALA A 99 -5.30 2.66 -5.47
CA ALA A 99 -3.91 2.94 -5.12
C ALA A 99 -3.57 4.44 -5.23
N ALA A 100 -4.11 5.13 -6.23
CA ALA A 100 -3.95 6.57 -6.39
C ALA A 100 -4.65 7.37 -5.27
N VAL A 101 -5.83 6.94 -4.83
CA VAL A 101 -6.51 7.53 -3.67
C VAL A 101 -5.70 7.32 -2.39
N ALA A 102 -5.15 6.13 -2.18
CA ALA A 102 -4.27 5.87 -1.03
C ALA A 102 -3.02 6.77 -1.06
N LEU A 103 -2.41 6.94 -2.24
CA LEU A 103 -1.29 7.86 -2.44
C LEU A 103 -1.69 9.31 -2.14
N ALA A 104 -2.87 9.76 -2.57
CA ALA A 104 -3.37 11.10 -2.28
C ALA A 104 -3.58 11.28 -0.77
N ILE A 105 -4.24 10.34 -0.09
CA ILE A 105 -4.46 10.40 1.37
C ILE A 105 -3.12 10.49 2.10
N PHE A 106 -2.13 9.66 1.74
CA PHE A 106 -0.80 9.71 2.34
C PHE A 106 -0.02 10.99 1.98
N GLY A 107 -0.14 11.48 0.75
CA GLY A 107 0.53 12.70 0.29
C GLY A 107 -0.01 13.96 0.94
N PHE A 108 -1.33 14.06 1.14
CA PHE A 108 -2.00 15.19 1.77
C PHE A 108 -2.02 15.10 3.31
N GLY A 109 -2.13 13.89 3.87
CA GLY A 109 -2.15 13.66 5.32
C GLY A 109 -0.75 13.56 5.96
N GLY A 110 0.24 13.02 5.24
CA GLY A 110 1.58 12.73 5.77
C GLY A 110 2.45 13.95 6.09
N ARG A 111 2.04 15.17 5.72
CA ARG A 111 2.74 16.41 6.10
C ARG A 111 2.56 16.78 7.58
N ARG A 112 1.69 16.09 8.32
CA ARG A 112 1.35 16.42 9.72
C ARG A 112 1.94 15.46 10.76
N VAL A 113 2.53 14.35 10.35
CA VAL A 113 3.08 13.33 11.26
C VAL A 113 4.58 13.24 11.04
N SER A 114 5.29 14.24 11.54
CA SER A 114 6.74 14.14 11.78
C SER A 114 6.92 13.43 13.11
N PRO A 115 7.53 12.23 13.16
CA PRO A 115 7.91 11.62 14.42
C PRO A 115 8.96 12.53 15.07
N GLU A 116 8.62 13.15 16.20
CA GLU A 116 9.64 13.76 17.05
C GLU A 116 10.63 12.66 17.45
N ARG A 117 11.92 12.89 17.21
CA ARG A 117 12.99 12.02 17.68
C ARG A 117 12.91 11.97 19.23
N PRO A 118 12.87 10.80 19.87
CA PRO A 118 13.07 10.71 21.30
C PRO A 118 14.41 11.38 21.66
N THR A 119 14.35 12.39 22.52
CA THR A 119 15.53 13.06 23.07
C THR A 119 16.42 11.98 23.73
N PRO A 120 17.73 11.93 23.45
CA PRO A 120 18.63 11.01 24.15
C PRO A 120 18.51 11.26 25.66
N ALA A 121 18.25 10.21 26.43
CA ALA A 121 18.25 10.31 27.88
C ALA A 121 19.59 10.88 28.35
N PRO A 122 19.60 11.80 29.34
CA PRO A 122 20.84 12.33 29.88
C PRO A 122 21.68 11.17 30.39
N SER A 123 22.91 11.07 29.89
CA SER A 123 23.94 10.19 30.42
C SER A 123 24.26 10.64 31.85
N VAL A 124 23.71 9.93 32.83
CA VAL A 124 24.06 10.07 34.24
C VAL A 124 25.02 8.95 34.62
#